data_AF-A0A3D1ZAC9-F1
#
_entry.id   AF-A0A3D1ZAC9-F1
#
_cell.length_a   1.000
_cell.length_b   1.000
_cell.length_c   1.000
_cell.angle_alpha   90.00
_cell.angle_beta   90.00
_cell.angle_gamma   90.00
#
_symmetry.space_group_name_H-M   'P 1'
#
loop_
_entity.id
_entity.type
_entity.pdbx_description
1 polymer ?
#
loop_
_entity_poly.entity_id
_entity_poly.type
_entity_poly.pdbx_seq_one_letter_code
_entity_poly.pdbx_strand_id
1 'polypeptide(L)' 'MASEQEIQRVMNSLDRINPCSNCGMRYCVGDLECPHCGSDRYDALHDWAEALLDSLSDPQ' A
#
# COMPACT_ATOMS: atom_id res chain seq x y z
N MET A 1 0.01 16.90 14.50
CA MET A 1 -1.07 16.02 14.01
C MET A 1 -1.13 16.19 12.51
N ALA A 2 -1.37 15.13 11.75
CA ALA A 2 -1.57 15.24 10.30
C ALA A 2 -2.81 16.09 10.00
N SER A 3 -2.79 16.84 8.89
CA SER A 3 -3.96 17.52 8.35
C SER A 3 -4.92 16.54 7.67
N GLU A 4 -6.17 16.98 7.47
CA GLU A 4 -7.17 16.21 6.71
C GLU A 4 -6.69 15.89 5.28
N GLN A 5 -5.86 16.75 4.68
CA GLN A 5 -5.28 16.53 3.36
C GLN A 5 -4.25 15.40 3.37
N GLU A 6 -3.37 15.32 4.37
CA GLU A 6 -2.44 14.20 4.54
C GLU A 6 -3.19 12.89 4.82
N ILE A 7 -4.21 12.92 5.69
CA ILE A 7 -5.06 11.76 6.00
C ILE A 7 -5.77 11.27 4.72
N GLN A 8 -6.29 12.19 3.89
CA GLN A 8 -6.93 11.83 2.63
C GLN A 8 -5.92 11.36 1.56
N ARG A 9 -4.69 11.89 1.51
CA ARG A 9 -3.58 11.34 0.69
C ARG A 9 -3.31 9.88 1.08
N VAL A 10 -3.19 9.58 2.38
CA VAL A 10 -3.00 8.21 2.90
C VAL A 10 -4.17 7.30 2.52
N MET A 11 -5.42 7.69 2.77
CA MET A 11 -6.59 6.87 2.41
C MET A 11 -6.65 6.55 0.91
N ASN A 12 -6.38 7.54 0.05
CA ASN A 12 -6.36 7.37 -1.41
C ASN A 12 -5.18 6.51 -1.90
N SER A 13 -4.11 6.38 -1.13
CA SER A 13 -2.95 5.55 -1.51
C SER A 13 -3.23 4.04 -1.45
N LEU A 14 -4.28 3.61 -0.74
CA LEU A 14 -4.61 2.19 -0.54
C LEU A 14 -5.08 1.50 -1.84
N ASP A 15 -5.74 2.22 -2.77
CA ASP A 15 -6.08 1.65 -4.09
C ASP A 15 -4.85 1.52 -5.02
N ARG A 16 -3.73 2.19 -4.69
CA ARG A 16 -2.45 2.05 -5.40
C ARG A 16 -1.65 0.82 -4.95
N ILE A 17 -2.11 0.08 -3.95
CA ILE A 17 -1.53 -1.23 -3.62
C ILE A 17 -1.86 -2.18 -4.77
N ASN A 18 -0.84 -2.61 -5.51
CA ASN A 18 -0.98 -3.50 -6.66
C ASN A 18 -1.75 -4.81 -6.29
N PRO A 19 -2.45 -5.45 -7.24
CA PRO A 19 -2.98 -6.80 -7.04
C PRO A 19 -1.85 -7.84 -6.94
N CYS A 20 -2.11 -9.02 -6.35
CA CYS A 20 -1.07 -10.03 -6.13
C CYS A 20 -0.45 -10.48 -7.45
N SER A 21 0.88 -10.34 -7.58
CA SER A 21 1.65 -10.68 -8.79
C SER A 21 1.47 -12.14 -9.25
N ASN A 22 1.23 -13.07 -8.32
CA ASN A 22 1.08 -14.50 -8.61
C ASN A 22 -0.36 -14.92 -8.98
N CYS A 23 -1.41 -14.19 -8.57
CA CYS A 23 -2.79 -14.65 -8.77
C CYS A 23 -3.86 -13.56 -9.01
N GLY A 24 -3.48 -12.27 -9.11
CA GLY A 24 -4.39 -11.16 -9.38
C GLY A 24 -5.30 -10.72 -8.22
N MET A 25 -5.29 -11.43 -7.09
CA MET A 25 -6.13 -11.11 -5.93
C MET A 25 -5.79 -9.72 -5.36
N ARG A 26 -6.79 -8.84 -5.20
CA ARG A 26 -6.67 -7.60 -4.40
C ARG A 26 -6.67 -7.98 -2.91
N TYR A 27 -5.80 -7.35 -2.11
CA TYR A 27 -5.59 -7.72 -0.70
C TYR A 27 -6.75 -7.26 0.18
N CYS A 28 -6.88 -7.85 1.38
CA CYS A 28 -7.49 -7.17 2.51
C CYS A 28 -6.42 -6.38 3.30
N VAL A 29 -6.82 -5.47 4.17
CA VAL A 29 -5.89 -4.73 5.03
C VAL A 29 -5.32 -5.63 6.12
N GLY A 30 -3.98 -5.71 6.20
CA GLY A 30 -3.24 -6.46 7.22
C GLY A 30 -2.54 -7.74 6.72
N ASP A 31 -2.83 -8.21 5.50
CA ASP A 31 -2.22 -9.41 4.92
C ASP A 31 -0.79 -9.14 4.41
N LEU A 32 0.24 -9.78 5.02
CA LEU A 32 1.62 -9.80 4.50
C LEU A 32 1.85 -10.89 3.44
N GLU A 33 1.04 -11.95 3.46
CA GLU A 33 1.04 -13.03 2.48
C GLU A 33 -0.24 -12.96 1.62
N CYS A 34 -0.33 -13.66 0.49
CA CYS A 34 -1.55 -13.66 -0.30
C CYS A 34 -2.60 -14.64 0.29
N PRO A 35 -3.77 -14.18 0.77
CA PRO A 35 -4.78 -15.07 1.37
C PRO A 35 -5.40 -16.08 0.38
N HIS A 36 -5.14 -15.93 -0.92
CA HIS A 36 -5.57 -16.86 -1.96
C HIS A 36 -4.50 -17.89 -2.39
N CYS A 37 -3.20 -17.55 -2.32
CA CYS A 37 -2.15 -18.41 -2.91
C CYS A 37 -0.85 -18.54 -2.09
N GLY A 38 -0.75 -17.96 -0.89
CA GLY A 38 0.44 -18.08 -0.03
C GLY A 38 1.72 -17.47 -0.60
N SER A 39 1.63 -16.61 -1.62
CA SER A 39 2.77 -15.82 -2.06
C SER A 39 3.14 -14.81 -0.97
N ASP A 40 4.43 -14.72 -0.64
CA ASP A 40 4.98 -13.56 0.06
C ASP A 40 4.66 -12.29 -0.74
N ARG A 41 4.54 -11.17 -0.03
CA ARG A 41 4.17 -9.85 -0.53
C ARG A 41 4.93 -8.71 0.17
N TYR A 42 5.84 -9.02 1.10
CA TYR A 42 6.48 -8.04 1.97
C TYR A 42 7.16 -6.92 1.17
N ASP A 43 7.99 -7.28 0.19
CA ASP A 43 8.71 -6.32 -0.66
C ASP A 43 7.75 -5.35 -1.37
N ALA A 44 6.68 -5.86 -1.96
CA ALA A 44 5.69 -5.05 -2.68
C ALA A 44 4.82 -4.16 -1.76
N LEU A 45 4.75 -4.46 -0.46
CA LEU A 45 4.18 -3.55 0.55
C LEU A 45 5.21 -2.54 1.04
N HIS A 46 6.48 -2.94 1.14
CA HIS A 46 7.58 -2.06 1.51
C HIS A 46 7.79 -0.97 0.45
N ASP A 47 7.86 -1.34 -0.83
CA ASP A 47 7.95 -0.40 -1.97
C ASP A 47 6.79 0.60 -1.98
N TRP A 48 5.56 0.13 -1.72
CA TRP A 48 4.38 1.00 -1.62
C TRP A 48 4.45 1.93 -0.40
N ALA A 49 4.92 1.46 0.74
CA ALA A 49 5.06 2.26 1.95
C ALA A 49 6.17 3.32 1.81
N GLU A 50 7.29 2.99 1.17
CA GLU A 50 8.37 3.92 0.86
C GLU A 50 7.89 5.02 -0.09
N ALA A 51 7.23 4.66 -1.19
CA ALA A 51 6.64 5.61 -2.13
C ALA A 51 5.54 6.49 -1.51
N LEU A 52 4.77 5.96 -0.54
CA LEU A 52 3.81 6.74 0.23
C LEU A 52 4.53 7.76 1.13
N LEU A 53 5.56 7.34 1.88
CA LEU A 53 6.32 8.20 2.78
C LEU A 53 7.05 9.32 2.02
N ASP A 54 7.62 9.03 0.85
CA ASP A 54 8.19 10.03 -0.05
C ASP A 54 7.13 11.08 -0.49
N SER A 55 5.96 10.63 -0.94
CA SER A 55 4.84 11.50 -1.34
C SER A 55 4.16 12.30 -0.22
N LEU A 56 4.50 11.99 1.04
CA LEU A 56 4.12 12.76 2.23
C LEU A 56 5.27 13.66 2.73
N SER A 57 6.50 13.42 2.28
CA SER A 57 7.70 14.18 2.64
C SER A 57 7.97 15.33 1.67
N ASP A 58 7.55 15.22 0.40
CA ASP A 58 7.61 16.31 -0.58
C ASP A 58 6.38 17.25 -0.46
N PRO A 59 6.57 18.54 -0.12
CA PRO A 59 5.49 19.49 0.10
C PRO A 59 4.96 20.09 -1.22
N GLN A 60 4.20 19.28 -1.97
CA GLN A 60 3.26 19.74 -3.03
C GLN A 60 1.99 20.32 -2.40
#